data_AF-A0A2D0KLK4-F1
#
_entry.id   AF-A0A2D0KLK4-F1
#
_cell.length_a   1.000
_cell.length_b   1.000
_cell.length_c   1.000
_cell.angle_alpha   90.00
_cell.angle_beta   90.00
_cell.angle_gamma   90.00
#
_symmetry.space_group_name_H-M   'P 1'
#
loop_
_entity.id
_entity.type
_entity.pdbx_description
1 polymer ?
#
loop_
_entity_poly.entity_id
_entity_poly.type
_entity_poly.pdbx_seq_one_letter_code
_entity_poly.pdbx_strand_id
1 'polypeptide(L)'
;MQASKLFSTLTFISQKSFETYKYEIFQGINDGEYFAIISAQQDIDTIKYGTKSVWIEIETLRLSARNAPACEDECKFHFKSIHA
;
A
#
# COMPACT_ATOMS: atom_id res chain seq x y z
N MET A 1 -2.84 18.55 7.38
CA MET A 1 -2.56 17.44 6.45
C MET A 1 -1.17 17.69 5.86
N GLN A 2 -0.21 16.80 6.07
CA GLN A 2 1.05 16.90 5.33
C GLN A 2 0.73 16.60 3.87
N ALA A 3 1.07 17.53 2.99
CA ALA A 3 0.88 17.33 1.57
C ALA A 3 1.91 16.30 1.10
N SER A 4 1.43 15.16 0.59
CA SER A 4 2.23 14.13 -0.04
C SER A 4 1.72 13.92 -1.46
N LYS A 5 2.63 13.64 -2.39
CA LYS A 5 2.26 13.34 -3.77
C LYS A 5 2.19 11.83 -3.93
N LEU A 6 1.03 11.31 -4.34
CA LEU A 6 0.93 9.91 -4.77
C LEU A 6 1.81 9.72 -6.00
N PHE A 7 2.74 8.79 -5.89
CA PHE A 7 3.74 8.50 -6.89
C PHE A 7 3.35 7.29 -7.73
N SER A 8 3.04 6.16 -7.09
CA SER A 8 2.67 4.91 -7.77
C SER A 8 1.73 4.09 -6.89
N THR A 9 0.98 3.17 -7.51
CA THR A 9 0.10 2.24 -6.84
C THR A 9 0.35 0.84 -7.38
N LEU A 10 0.63 -0.10 -6.49
CA LEU A 10 0.80 -1.52 -6.81
C LEU A 10 -0.28 -2.34 -6.12
N THR A 11 -0.79 -3.36 -6.80
CA THR A 11 -1.76 -4.31 -6.24
C THR A 11 -1.19 -5.71 -6.34
N PHE A 12 -1.27 -6.46 -5.25
CA PHE A 12 -0.79 -7.82 -5.13
C PHE A 12 -1.89 -8.73 -4.61
N ILE A 13 -1.83 -10.01 -4.98
CA ILE A 13 -2.70 -11.06 -4.43
C ILE A 13 -1.79 -12.06 -3.74
N SER A 14 -2.02 -12.32 -2.45
CA SER A 14 -1.28 -13.33 -1.70
C SER A 14 -1.66 -14.72 -2.21
N GLN A 15 -0.66 -15.55 -2.50
CA GLN A 15 -0.91 -16.96 -2.83
C GLN A 15 -1.21 -17.81 -1.59
N LYS A 16 -0.87 -17.32 -0.38
CA LYS A 16 -1.12 -18.00 0.89
C LYS A 16 -2.51 -17.75 1.43
N SER A 17 -2.92 -16.48 1.51
CA SER A 17 -4.21 -16.09 2.09
C SER A 17 -5.29 -15.79 1.06
N PHE A 18 -4.93 -15.69 -0.23
CA PHE A 18 -5.81 -15.20 -1.31
C PHE A 18 -6.33 -13.77 -1.09
N GLU A 19 -5.76 -13.04 -0.13
CA GLU A 19 -6.11 -11.64 0.13
C GLU A 19 -5.42 -10.71 -0.87
N THR A 20 -6.12 -9.61 -1.19
CA THR A 20 -5.59 -8.56 -2.03
C THR A 20 -4.97 -7.45 -1.18
N TYR A 21 -3.76 -7.04 -1.54
CA TYR A 21 -3.00 -5.97 -0.90
C TYR A 21 -2.75 -4.84 -1.90
N LYS A 22 -2.85 -3.60 -1.44
CA LYS A 22 -2.58 -2.39 -2.22
C LYS A 22 -1.47 -1.60 -1.55
N TYR A 23 -0.44 -1.25 -2.31
CA TYR A 23 0.70 -0.45 -1.87
C TYR A 23 0.64 0.88 -2.62
N GLU A 24 0.40 1.97 -1.89
CA GLU A 24 0.36 3.33 -2.41
C GLU A 24 1.64 4.05 -2.01
N ILE A 25 2.51 4.29 -2.98
CA ILE A 25 3.82 4.93 -2.79
C ILE A 25 3.63 6.43 -2.87
N PHE A 26 4.02 7.15 -1.83
CA PHE A 26 3.99 8.59 -1.73
C PHE A 26 5.40 9.17 -1.66
N GLN A 27 5.52 10.41 -2.13
CA GLN A 27 6.68 11.25 -1.86
C GLN A 27 6.26 12.39 -0.93
N GLY A 28 6.95 12.51 0.20
CA GLY A 28 6.80 13.64 1.12
C GLY A 28 7.28 14.93 0.45
N ILE A 29 6.47 15.99 0.54
CA ILE A 29 6.81 17.27 -0.12
C ILE A 29 7.90 18.03 0.65
N ASN A 30 8.03 17.79 1.96
CA ASN A 30 8.95 18.55 2.82
C ASN A 30 10.35 17.92 2.92
N ASP A 31 10.43 16.60 2.93
CA ASP A 31 11.66 15.82 3.11
C ASP A 31 12.11 15.13 1.81
N GLY A 32 11.22 15.03 0.82
CA GLY A 32 11.46 14.29 -0.42
C GLY A 32 11.52 12.77 -0.21
N GLU A 33 11.26 12.29 1.00
CA GLU A 33 11.32 10.87 1.35
C GLU A 33 10.15 10.11 0.74
N TYR A 34 10.41 8.85 0.42
CA TYR A 34 9.40 7.95 -0.07
C TYR A 34 8.87 7.07 1.06
N PHE A 35 7.56 6.83 1.04
CA PHE A 35 6.91 5.87 1.93
C PHE A 35 5.76 5.20 1.19
N ALA A 36 5.41 3.98 1.57
CA ALA A 36 4.26 3.28 1.04
C ALA A 36 3.22 3.07 2.14
N ILE A 37 1.96 3.38 1.83
CA ILE A 37 0.80 2.96 2.63
C ILE A 37 0.35 1.61 2.10
N ILE A 38 0.29 0.62 2.98
CA ILE A 38 -0.12 -0.74 2.66
C ILE A 38 -1.53 -0.93 3.18
N SER A 39 -2.43 -1.32 2.28
CA SER A 39 -3.82 -1.61 2.61
C SER A 39 -4.18 -3.05 2.23
N ALA A 40 -5.03 -3.68 3.02
CA ALA A 40 -5.68 -4.95 2.68
C ALA A 40 -7.11 -4.69 2.22
N GLN A 41 -7.60 -5.48 1.28
CA GLN A 41 -9.00 -5.47 0.89
C GLN A 41 -9.82 -6.22 1.93
N GLN A 42 -10.83 -5.57 2.50
CA GLN A 42 -11.74 -6.19 3.45
C GLN A 42 -13.19 -5.84 3.14
N ASP A 43 -14.08 -6.80 3.37
CA ASP A 43 -15.51 -6.59 3.27
C ASP A 43 -16.05 -6.12 4.62
N ILE A 44 -16.58 -4.91 4.64
CA ILE A 44 -17.22 -4.33 5.82
C ILE A 44 -18.74 -4.34 5.64
N ASP A 45 -19.46 -4.68 6.70
CA ASP A 45 -20.91 -4.53 6.71
C ASP A 45 -21.26 -3.08 7.04
N THR A 46 -22.07 -2.48 6.18
CA THR A 46 -22.53 -1.11 6.35
C THR A 46 -24.03 -1.12 6.60
N ILE A 47 -24.46 -0.44 7.66
CA ILE A 47 -25.87 -0.38 8.08
C ILE A 47 -26.80 0.08 6.94
N LYS A 48 -26.28 0.92 6.02
CA LYS A 48 -27.07 1.55 4.96
C LYS A 48 -26.88 0.93 3.57
N TYR A 49 -25.73 0.32 3.28
CA TYR A 49 -25.38 -0.12 1.92
C TYR A 49 -25.05 -1.61 1.83
N GLY A 50 -25.27 -2.37 2.91
CA GLY A 50 -24.90 -3.78 3.03
C GLY A 50 -23.39 -3.97 3.02
N THR A 51 -22.93 -5.17 2.68
CA THR A 51 -21.51 -5.50 2.59
C THR A 51 -20.83 -4.74 1.44
N LYS A 52 -19.74 -4.04 1.76
CA LYS A 52 -18.92 -3.29 0.80
C LYS A 52 -17.46 -3.65 0.96
N SER A 53 -16.80 -3.87 -0.17
CA SER A 53 -15.35 -4.08 -0.20
C SER A 53 -14.63 -2.73 -0.14
N VAL A 54 -13.74 -2.59 0.84
CA VAL A 54 -12.97 -1.36 1.10
C VAL A 54 -11.49 -1.69 1.30
N TRP A 55 -10.64 -0.68 1.10
CA TRP A 55 -9.22 -0.76 1.43
C TRP A 55 -9.01 -0.24 2.84
N ILE A 56 -8.43 -1.07 3.70
CA ILE A 56 -8.10 -0.69 5.07
C ILE A 56 -6.59 -0.65 5.19
N GLU A 57 -6.04 0.50 5.60
CA GLU A 57 -4.62 0.64 5.91
C GLU A 57 -4.25 -0.31 7.04
N ILE A 58 -3.21 -1.12 6.81
CA ILE A 58 -2.69 -2.08 7.79
C ILE A 58 -1.26 -1.74 8.22
N GLU A 59 -0.50 -1.05 7.38
CA GLU A 59 0.90 -0.73 7.65
C GLU A 59 1.36 0.48 6.82
N THR A 60 2.36 1.19 7.33
CA THR A 60 3.13 2.17 6.56
C THR A 60 4.61 1.75 6.52
N LEU A 61 5.16 1.64 5.32
CA LEU A 61 6.55 1.27 5.06
C LEU A 61 7.36 2.51 4.66
N ARG A 62 8.46 2.79 5.36
CA ARG A 62 9.45 3.79 4.92
C ARG A 62 10.34 3.18 3.85
N LEU A 63 10.49 3.87 2.72
CA LEU A 63 11.25 3.38 1.58
C LEU A 63 12.63 4.04 1.56
N SER A 64 13.65 3.23 1.35
CA SER A 64 15.04 3.67 1.29
C SER A 64 15.44 4.19 -0.10
N ALA A 65 14.70 3.77 -1.13
CA ALA A 65 14.91 4.16 -2.51
C ALA A 65 14.63 5.65 -2.78
N ARG A 66 15.39 6.23 -3.72
CA ARG A 66 15.27 7.64 -4.16
C ARG A 66 14.64 7.81 -5.54
N ASN A 67 14.25 6.71 -6.18
CA ASN A 67 13.60 6.74 -7.47
C ASN A 67 12.46 5.73 -7.51
N ALA A 68 11.54 5.98 -8.42
CA ALA A 68 10.28 5.28 -8.50
C ALA A 68 10.37 3.78 -8.78
N PRO A 69 11.11 3.31 -9.80
CA PRO A 69 11.26 1.87 -10.02
C PRO A 69 11.84 1.15 -8.80
N ALA A 70 12.83 1.74 -8.12
CA ALA A 70 13.42 1.14 -6.94
C ALA A 70 12.44 1.09 -5.75
N CYS A 71 11.61 2.13 -5.56
CA CYS A 71 10.53 2.12 -4.57
C CYS A 71 9.52 0.98 -4.83
N GLU A 72 9.16 0.75 -6.10
CA GLU A 72 8.26 -0.35 -6.47
C GLU A 72 8.90 -1.72 -6.23
N ASP A 73 10.19 -1.87 -6.53
CA ASP A 73 10.90 -3.13 -6.29
C ASP A 73 11.07 -3.44 -4.80
N GLU A 74 11.31 -2.43 -3.97
CA GLU A 74 11.31 -2.55 -2.50
C GLU A 74 9.94 -3.00 -1.98
N CYS A 75 8.84 -2.42 -2.51
CA CYS A 75 7.48 -2.86 -2.17
C CYS A 75 7.20 -4.31 -2.61
N LYS A 76 7.65 -4.72 -3.81
CA LYS A 76 7.53 -6.11 -4.29
C LYS A 76 8.30 -7.08 -3.40
N PHE A 77 9.51 -6.69 -2.95
CA PHE A 77 10.32 -7.50 -2.05
C PHE A 77 9.64 -7.64 -0.67
N HIS A 78 9.16 -6.53 -0.11
CA HIS A 78 8.40 -6.51 1.13
C HIS A 78 7.19 -7.45 1.08
N PHE A 79 6.36 -7.31 0.02
CA PHE A 79 5.22 -8.19 -0.19
C PHE A 79 5.64 -9.66 -0.25
N LYS A 80 6.71 -9.98 -0.97
CA LYS A 80 7.23 -11.36 -1.06
C LYS A 80 7.72 -11.92 0.27
N SER A 81 8.31 -11.09 1.11
CA SER A 81 8.86 -11.52 2.40
C SER A 81 7.78 -11.81 3.45
N ILE A 82 6.66 -11.08 3.41
CA ILE A 82 5.66 -11.10 4.48
C ILE A 82 4.36 -11.78 4.03
N HIS A 83 3.92 -11.53 2.80
CA HIS A 83 2.57 -11.88 2.34
C HIS A 83 2.52 -12.87 1.18
N ALA A 84 3.59 -13.06 0.40
CA ALA A 84 3.62 -14.10 -0.65
C ALA A 84 3.70 -15.51 -0.07
#